data_AF-A0A7J3TCD0-F1
#
_entry.id   AF-A0A7J3TCD0-F1
#
_cell.length_a   1.000
_cell.length_b   1.000
_cell.length_c   1.000
_cell.angle_alpha   90.00
_cell.angle_beta   90.00
_cell.angle_gamma   90.00
#
_symmetry.space_group_name_H-M   'P 1'
#
loop_
_entity.id
_entity.type
_entity.pdbx_description
1 polymer ?
#
loop_
_entity_poly.entity_id
_entity_poly.type
_entity_poly.pdbx_seq_one_letter_code
_entity_poly.pdbx_strand_id
1 'polypeptide(L)'
;MTEDVMKKAQDHLTITSDNQRKKIIDMERLGQFPVIFVIAFLKELLDCKKRILRELMASRNKSAIEEIDKIINSCFRLQMALDVIRNDMEERFYERTE
;
A
#
# COMPACT_ATOMS: atom_id res chain seq x y z
N MET A 1 6.92 9.82 10.92
CA MET A 1 7.60 8.98 9.91
C MET A 1 8.67 9.83 9.26
N THR A 2 9.85 9.32 8.90
CA THR A 2 10.85 10.15 8.20
C THR A 2 10.46 10.36 6.74
N GLU A 3 11.02 11.40 6.13
CA GLU A 3 10.86 11.70 4.70
C GLU A 3 11.33 10.54 3.81
N ASP A 4 12.44 9.88 4.16
CA ASP A 4 12.94 8.73 3.42
C ASP A 4 11.92 7.57 3.38
N VAL A 5 11.30 7.27 4.52
CA VAL A 5 10.27 6.21 4.63
C VAL A 5 9.00 6.59 3.89
N MET A 6 8.57 7.86 3.99
CA MET A 6 7.44 8.37 3.22
C MET A 6 7.69 8.21 1.71
N LYS A 7 8.88 8.55 1.24
CA LYS A 7 9.27 8.43 -0.16
C LYS A 7 9.31 6.97 -0.62
N LYS A 8 9.99 6.09 0.11
CA LYS A 8 10.04 4.65 -0.18
C LYS A 8 8.64 4.02 -0.22
N ALA A 9 7.77 4.36 0.73
CA ALA A 9 6.39 3.91 0.71
C ALA A 9 5.60 4.48 -0.49
N GLN A 10 5.78 5.77 -0.82
CA GLN A 10 5.13 6.41 -1.97
C GLN A 10 5.55 5.78 -3.30
N ASP A 11 6.80 5.34 -3.44
CA ASP A 11 7.30 4.70 -4.65
C ASP A 11 6.53 3.40 -4.94
N HIS A 12 6.24 2.59 -3.91
CA HIS A 12 5.38 1.42 -4.05
C HIS A 12 3.93 1.79 -4.38
N LEU A 13 3.43 2.89 -3.83
CA LEU A 13 2.05 3.37 -4.04
C LEU A 13 1.86 4.21 -5.31
N THR A 14 2.86 4.29 -6.17
CA THR A 14 2.79 5.03 -7.44
C THR A 14 2.86 4.08 -8.63
N ILE A 15 1.80 4.06 -9.44
CA ILE A 15 1.77 3.33 -10.71
C ILE A 15 2.16 4.30 -11.82
N THR A 16 3.13 3.92 -12.64
CA THR A 16 3.54 4.66 -13.83
C THR A 16 3.08 3.87 -15.05
N SER A 17 2.19 4.43 -15.87
CA SER A 17 1.76 3.86 -17.14
C SER A 17 1.64 4.98 -18.16
N ASP A 18 2.22 4.83 -19.36
CA ASP A 18 2.08 5.74 -20.50
C ASP A 18 2.17 7.23 -20.14
N ASN A 19 3.29 7.64 -19.54
CA ASN A 19 3.57 9.00 -19.07
C ASN A 19 2.63 9.55 -17.97
N GLN A 20 1.69 8.74 -17.45
CA GLN A 20 0.86 9.12 -16.32
C GLN A 20 1.34 8.46 -15.03
N ARG A 21 1.60 9.27 -14.01
CA ARG A 21 1.81 8.82 -12.63
C ARG A 21 0.48 8.86 -11.90
N LYS A 22 -0.05 7.68 -11.56
CA LYS A 22 -1.24 7.54 -10.72
C LYS A 22 -0.81 7.09 -9.33
N LYS A 23 -1.05 7.94 -8.33
CA LYS A 23 -0.92 7.56 -6.92
C LYS A 23 -2.12 6.68 -6.54
N ILE A 24 -1.87 5.49 -6.00
CA ILE A 24 -2.89 4.67 -5.33
C ILE A 24 -3.39 5.44 -4.10
N ILE A 25 -2.43 6.00 -3.35
CA ILE A 25 -2.59 6.82 -2.15
C ILE A 25 -1.48 7.87 -2.14
N ASP A 26 -1.78 9.02 -1.53
CA ASP A 26 -0.81 10.09 -1.29
C ASP A 26 -0.22 10.00 0.13
N MET A 27 1.04 9.56 0.23
CA MET A 27 1.76 9.40 1.50
C MET A 27 2.14 10.73 2.15
N GLU A 28 2.27 11.81 1.40
CA GLU A 28 2.53 13.14 1.98
C GLU A 28 1.35 13.60 2.84
N ARG A 29 0.12 13.28 2.40
CA ARG A 29 -1.09 13.58 3.16
C ARG A 29 -1.27 12.63 4.34
N LEU A 30 -1.00 11.34 4.16
CA LEU A 30 -1.09 10.36 5.25
C LEU A 30 0.01 10.56 6.31
N GLY A 31 1.19 11.02 5.92
CA GLY A 31 2.34 11.22 6.81
C GLY A 31 2.11 12.28 7.89
N GLN A 32 1.05 13.08 7.77
CA GLN A 32 0.62 14.04 8.79
C GLN A 32 -0.02 13.37 10.02
N PHE A 33 -0.43 12.10 9.89
CA PHE A 33 -1.04 11.34 10.98
C PHE A 33 -0.01 10.47 11.70
N PRO A 34 -0.27 10.11 12.98
CA PRO A 34 0.57 9.13 13.68
C PRO A 34 0.70 7.83 12.90
N VAL A 35 1.92 7.29 12.85
CA VAL A 35 2.29 6.12 12.04
C VAL A 35 1.39 4.90 12.27
N ILE A 36 0.92 4.69 13.51
CA ILE A 36 0.00 3.62 13.86
C ILE A 36 -1.32 3.74 13.09
N PHE A 37 -1.87 4.95 12.95
CA PHE A 37 -3.10 5.19 12.19
C PHE A 37 -2.88 5.02 10.68
N VAL A 38 -1.71 5.44 10.17
CA VAL A 38 -1.34 5.21 8.76
C VAL A 38 -1.28 3.72 8.45
N ILE A 39 -0.63 2.93 9.33
CA ILE A 39 -0.58 1.47 9.19
C ILE A 39 -1.98 0.86 9.25
N ALA A 40 -2.82 1.29 10.20
CA ALA A 40 -4.20 0.78 10.33
C ALA A 40 -5.02 1.06 9.06
N PHE A 41 -4.97 2.29 8.56
CA PHE A 41 -5.66 2.68 7.33
C PHE A 41 -5.19 1.86 6.11
N LEU A 42 -3.87 1.70 5.93
CA LEU A 42 -3.32 0.91 4.82
C LEU A 42 -3.71 -0.57 4.90
N LYS A 43 -3.79 -1.14 6.12
CA LYS A 43 -4.29 -2.51 6.35
C LYS A 43 -5.76 -2.62 5.97
N GLU A 44 -6.61 -1.71 6.43
CA GLU A 44 -8.04 -1.70 6.11
C GLU A 44 -8.28 -1.59 4.60
N LEU A 45 -7.51 -0.72 3.92
CA LEU A 45 -7.61 -0.62 2.47
C LEU A 45 -7.20 -1.91 1.77
N LEU A 46 -6.11 -2.55 2.21
CA LEU A 46 -5.66 -3.83 1.68
C LEU A 46 -6.75 -4.91 1.85
N ASP A 47 -7.41 -4.96 3.01
CA ASP A 47 -8.46 -5.93 3.27
C ASP A 47 -9.71 -5.67 2.43
N CYS A 48 -10.09 -4.40 2.24
CA CYS A 48 -11.12 -4.00 1.29
C CYS A 48 -10.79 -4.48 -0.13
N LYS A 49 -9.55 -4.27 -0.60
CA LYS A 49 -9.11 -4.74 -1.93
C LYS A 49 -9.14 -6.26 -2.05
N LYS A 50 -8.69 -7.00 -1.03
CA LYS A 50 -8.79 -8.47 -0.98
C LYS A 50 -10.23 -8.96 -1.00
N ARG A 51 -11.18 -8.22 -0.41
CA ARG A 51 -12.60 -8.57 -0.48
C ARG A 51 -13.13 -8.44 -1.92
N ILE A 52 -12.87 -7.31 -2.57
CA ILE A 52 -13.27 -7.08 -3.96
C ILE A 52 -12.64 -8.14 -4.88
N LEU A 53 -11.36 -8.47 -4.68
CA LEU A 53 -10.67 -9.51 -5.44
C LEU A 53 -11.39 -10.87 -5.34
N ARG A 54 -11.80 -11.26 -4.13
CA ARG A 54 -12.55 -12.51 -3.91
C ARG A 54 -13.90 -12.48 -4.61
N GLU A 55 -14.62 -11.37 -4.55
CA GLU A 55 -15.90 -11.18 -5.23
C GLU A 55 -15.75 -11.30 -6.76
N LEU A 56 -14.73 -10.66 -7.35
CA LEU A 56 -14.44 -10.76 -8.79
C LEU A 56 -14.05 -12.16 -9.22
N MET A 57 -13.17 -12.83 -8.47
CA MET A 57 -12.78 -14.22 -8.75
C MET A 57 -13.98 -15.18 -8.68
N ALA A 58 -14.90 -14.95 -7.75
CA ALA A 58 -16.11 -15.76 -7.61
C ALA A 58 -17.10 -15.59 -8.78
N SER A 59 -17.10 -14.43 -9.44
CA SER A 59 -18.03 -14.13 -10.55
C SER A 59 -17.84 -14.99 -11.79
N ARG A 60 -16.71 -15.71 -11.92
CA ARG A 60 -16.28 -16.51 -13.11
C ARG A 60 -16.34 -15.74 -14.44
N ASN A 61 -16.41 -14.41 -14.41
CA ASN A 61 -16.45 -13.59 -15.59
C ASN A 61 -15.04 -13.47 -16.20
N LYS A 62 -14.82 -14.05 -17.39
CA LYS A 62 -13.54 -13.97 -18.09
C LYS A 62 -13.15 -12.53 -18.45
N SER A 63 -14.11 -11.62 -18.63
CA SER A 63 -13.81 -10.21 -18.90
C SER A 63 -13.32 -9.44 -17.66
N ALA A 64 -13.40 -10.04 -16.46
CA ALA A 64 -12.90 -9.43 -15.23
C ALA A 64 -11.39 -9.65 -15.01
N ILE A 65 -10.70 -10.40 -15.89
CA ILE A 65 -9.29 -10.76 -15.69
C ILE A 65 -8.37 -9.54 -15.59
N GLU A 66 -8.58 -8.52 -16.42
CA GLU A 66 -7.79 -7.28 -16.36
C GLU A 66 -8.03 -6.50 -15.06
N GLU A 67 -9.25 -6.55 -14.53
CA GLU A 67 -9.59 -5.88 -13.27
C GLU A 67 -8.99 -6.64 -12.07
N ILE A 68 -9.00 -7.97 -12.12
CA ILE A 68 -8.33 -8.85 -11.17
C ILE A 68 -6.83 -8.52 -11.10
N ASP A 69 -6.15 -8.43 -12.25
CA ASP A 69 -4.71 -8.10 -12.28
C ASP A 69 -4.41 -6.72 -11.70
N LYS A 70 -5.25 -5.72 -12.01
CA LYS A 70 -5.15 -4.37 -11.42
C LYS A 70 -5.29 -4.40 -9.90
N ILE A 71 -6.23 -5.18 -9.36
CA ILE A 71 -6.44 -5.29 -7.92
C ILE A 71 -5.31 -6.06 -7.25
N ILE A 72 -4.84 -7.16 -7.84
CA ILE A 72 -3.68 -7.92 -7.35
C ILE A 72 -2.46 -7.02 -7.25
N ASN A 73 -2.16 -6.25 -8.31
CA ASN A 73 -1.06 -5.29 -8.32
C ASN A 73 -1.22 -4.23 -7.21
N SER A 74 -2.43 -3.68 -7.03
CA SER A 74 -2.72 -2.76 -5.93
C SER A 74 -2.51 -3.38 -4.55
N CYS A 75 -2.87 -4.64 -4.35
CA CYS A 75 -2.67 -5.36 -3.09
C CYS A 75 -1.18 -5.55 -2.78
N PHE A 76 -0.38 -5.99 -3.76
CA PHE A 76 1.06 -6.16 -3.58
C PHE A 76 1.73 -4.84 -3.22
N ARG A 77 1.40 -3.76 -3.92
CA ARG A 77 1.94 -2.42 -3.64
C ARG A 77 1.58 -1.91 -2.25
N LEU A 78 0.35 -2.13 -1.80
CA LEU A 78 -0.08 -1.80 -0.44
C LEU A 78 0.69 -2.61 0.60
N GLN A 79 0.91 -3.90 0.35
CA GLN A 79 1.70 -4.77 1.23
C GLN A 79 3.16 -4.28 1.32
N MET A 80 3.81 -3.99 0.19
CA MET A 80 5.18 -3.47 0.17
C MET A 80 5.31 -2.14 0.92
N ALA A 81 4.36 -1.22 0.73
CA ALA A 81 4.35 0.05 1.47
C ALA A 81 4.18 -0.18 2.99
N LEU A 82 3.32 -1.11 3.40
CA LEU A 82 3.18 -1.50 4.79
C LEU A 82 4.48 -2.08 5.38
N ASP A 83 5.17 -2.92 4.62
CA ASP A 83 6.41 -3.56 5.07
C ASP A 83 7.53 -2.52 5.25
N VAL A 84 7.65 -1.56 4.32
CA VAL A 84 8.60 -0.43 4.46
C VAL A 84 8.35 0.34 5.76
N ILE A 85 7.09 0.66 6.08
CA ILE A 85 6.75 1.44 7.27
C ILE A 85 6.99 0.64 8.55
N ARG A 86 6.72 -0.67 8.54
CA ARG A 86 6.92 -1.54 9.71
C ARG A 86 8.40 -1.77 10.00
N ASN A 87 9.20 -2.07 8.98
CA ASN A 87 10.63 -2.30 9.15
C ASN A 87 11.32 -1.06 9.75
N ASP A 88 10.97 0.15 9.29
CA ASP A 88 11.47 1.39 9.89
C ASP A 88 11.07 1.56 11.37
N MET A 89 9.87 1.13 11.75
CA MET A 89 9.46 1.16 13.16
C MET A 89 10.24 0.16 14.01
N GLU A 90 10.51 -1.04 13.48
CA GLU A 90 11.28 -2.07 14.17
C GLU A 90 12.74 -1.62 14.33
N GLU A 91 13.39 -1.14 13.26
CA GLU A 91 14.77 -0.62 13.29
C GLU A 91 14.94 0.47 14.35
N ARG A 92 14.05 1.47 14.37
CA ARG A 92 14.10 2.54 15.38
C ARG A 92 13.82 2.09 16.80
N PHE A 93 13.09 0.99 16.97
CA PHE A 93 12.86 0.43 18.28
C PHE A 93 14.14 -0.19 18.83
N TYR A 94 14.87 -0.95 18.00
CA TYR A 94 16.16 -1.53 18.39
C TYR A 94 17.23 -0.46 18.68
N GLU A 95 17.34 0.60 17.86
CA GLU A 95 18.29 1.71 18.08
C GLU A 95 18.07 2.47 19.40
N ARG A 96 16.87 2.39 19.99
CA ARG A 96 16.55 3.08 21.27
C ARG A 96 16.79 2.21 22.50
N THR A 97 17.05 0.93 22.30
CA THR A 97 17.27 -0.04 23.39
C THR A 97 18.74 -0.41 23.59
N GLU A 98 19.62 0.09 22.72
CA GLU A 98 21.10 0.07 22.87
C GLU A 98 21.60 1.38 23.51
#